data_AF-A0AAE0QUG1-F1
#
_entry.id   AF-A0AAE0QUG1-F1
#
_cell.length_a   1.000
_cell.length_b   1.000
_cell.length_c   1.000
_cell.angle_alpha   90.00
_cell.angle_beta   90.00
_cell.angle_gamma   90.00
#
_symmetry.space_group_name_H-M   'P 1'
#
loop_
_entity.id
_entity.type
_entity.pdbx_description
1 polymer ?
#
loop_
_entity_poly.entity_id
_entity_poly.type
_entity_poly.pdbx_seq_one_letter_code
_entity_poly.pdbx_strand_id
1 'polypeptide(L)'
;FAYNLHCWPVLREVLTEKGSVFYRISAENSLLEIQLEKLQTWLPVCYERWNTSLGTLVCRQLGHLRLTKHKGVNLTDIGQSYTDGFVQITSEHRGKLEHLWQYRGSCSTGKIIALKCFDTIRPVCLPQYNHELPGGTLCWISGWGYTQPDEGKSTHTLL
;
A
#
# COMPACT_ATOMS: atom_id res chain seq x y z
N PHE A 1 1.91 -22.99 -26.95
CA PHE A 1 0.82 -22.13 -27.43
C PHE A 1 -0.33 -22.23 -26.43
N ALA A 2 -1.00 -21.12 -26.15
CA ALA A 2 -2.27 -21.03 -25.42
C ALA A 2 -2.25 -21.00 -23.88
N TYR A 3 -2.28 -19.83 -23.22
CA TYR A 3 -3.40 -18.94 -22.81
C TYR A 3 -3.83 -19.20 -21.35
N ASN A 4 -4.03 -18.11 -20.59
CA ASN A 4 -4.75 -18.02 -19.31
C ASN A 4 -4.05 -18.49 -18.02
N LEU A 5 -3.04 -17.74 -17.59
CA LEU A 5 -2.77 -17.57 -16.15
C LEU A 5 -3.45 -16.27 -15.73
N HIS A 6 -4.53 -16.38 -14.94
CA HIS A 6 -5.19 -15.23 -14.33
C HIS A 6 -4.27 -14.63 -13.27
N CYS A 7 -3.41 -13.68 -13.68
CA CYS A 7 -2.72 -12.77 -12.78
C CYS A 7 -3.75 -11.81 -12.17
N TRP A 8 -4.47 -12.25 -11.13
CA TRP A 8 -5.32 -11.34 -10.38
C TRP A 8 -4.42 -10.31 -9.69
N PRO A 9 -4.73 -9.00 -9.76
CA PRO A 9 -4.15 -8.03 -8.85
C PRO A 9 -4.35 -8.52 -7.41
N VAL A 10 -3.36 -8.39 -6.53
CA VAL A 10 -3.57 -8.68 -5.10
C VAL A 10 -4.51 -7.62 -4.54
N LEU A 11 -5.81 -7.81 -4.73
CA LEU A 11 -6.87 -7.10 -4.03
C LEU A 11 -6.88 -7.68 -2.62
N ARG A 12 -6.08 -7.06 -1.76
CA ARG A 12 -5.95 -7.43 -0.36
C ARG A 12 -7.13 -6.82 0.40
N GLU A 13 -8.22 -7.55 0.54
CA GLU A 13 -9.14 -7.38 1.67
C GLU A 13 -8.52 -8.12 2.87
N VAL A 14 -7.66 -7.42 3.61
CA VAL A 14 -7.22 -7.90 4.92
C VAL A 14 -8.29 -7.48 5.91
N LEU A 15 -9.08 -8.45 6.38
CA LEU A 15 -9.82 -8.28 7.64
C LEU A 15 -8.79 -8.26 8.78
N THR A 16 -8.15 -7.10 8.97
CA THR A 16 -7.32 -6.81 10.15
C THR A 16 -8.18 -6.02 11.12
N GLU A 17 -8.39 -6.57 12.31
CA GLU A 17 -9.15 -5.92 13.38
C GLU A 17 -8.60 -4.52 13.67
N LYS A 18 -9.49 -3.52 13.56
CA LYS A 18 -9.30 -2.07 13.78
C LYS A 18 -8.29 -1.36 12.87
N GLY A 19 -8.84 -0.68 11.85
CA GLY A 19 -8.17 0.42 11.16
C GLY A 19 -7.55 0.00 9.83
N SER A 20 -8.41 -0.44 8.90
CA SER A 20 -7.97 -0.72 7.53
C SER A 20 -7.56 0.57 6.82
N VAL A 21 -6.36 0.57 6.23
CA VAL A 21 -5.86 1.68 5.40
C VAL A 21 -5.63 1.15 4.00
N PHE A 22 -6.30 1.79 3.03
CA PHE A 22 -6.19 1.44 1.62
C PHE A 22 -5.37 2.48 0.88
N TYR A 23 -4.57 2.03 -0.07
CA TYR A 23 -3.65 2.85 -0.85
C TYR A 23 -4.01 2.73 -2.33
N ARG A 24 -3.97 3.85 -3.07
CA ARG A 24 -4.00 3.83 -4.53
C ARG A 24 -3.12 4.95 -5.09
N ILE A 25 -2.63 4.75 -6.31
CA ILE A 25 -1.94 5.80 -7.07
C ILE A 25 -2.80 6.12 -8.27
N SER A 26 -3.16 7.40 -8.42
CA SER A 26 -3.92 7.87 -9.59
C SER A 26 -3.12 7.66 -10.88
N ALA A 27 -3.76 7.04 -11.87
CA ALA A 27 -3.15 6.78 -13.17
C ALA A 27 -2.88 8.08 -13.97
N GLU A 28 -3.63 9.15 -13.70
CA GLU A 28 -3.58 10.39 -14.47
C GLU A 28 -2.39 11.26 -14.09
N ASN A 29 -2.14 11.40 -12.78
CA ASN A 29 -1.20 12.37 -12.23
C ASN A 29 -0.22 11.75 -11.23
N SER A 30 -0.25 10.42 -11.06
CA SER A 30 0.61 9.66 -10.16
C SER A 30 0.48 10.08 -8.69
N LEU A 31 -0.62 10.69 -8.29
CA LEU A 31 -0.86 11.12 -6.91
C LEU A 31 -1.17 9.93 -6.02
N LEU A 32 -0.60 9.90 -4.82
CA LEU A 32 -0.96 8.93 -3.80
C LEU A 32 -2.23 9.39 -3.08
N GLU A 33 -3.20 8.50 -3.01
CA GLU A 33 -4.43 8.69 -2.26
C GLU A 33 -4.61 7.55 -1.26
N ILE A 34 -5.11 7.90 -0.08
CA ILE A 34 -5.34 6.97 1.01
C ILE A 34 -6.80 7.05 1.42
N GLN A 35 -7.42 5.88 1.55
CA GLN A 35 -8.74 5.75 2.16
C GLN A 35 -8.55 5.15 3.55
N LEU A 36 -8.92 5.94 4.56
CA LEU A 36 -9.04 5.45 5.93
C LEU A 36 -10.43 4.83 6.08
N GLU A 37 -10.52 3.64 6.65
CA GLU A 37 -11.78 2.91 6.87
C GLU A 37 -12.90 3.79 7.46
N LYS A 38 -12.54 4.70 8.37
CA LYS A 38 -13.49 5.61 9.03
C LYS A 38 -14.07 6.71 8.14
N LEU A 39 -13.36 7.12 7.09
CA LEU A 39 -13.73 8.28 6.28
C LEU A 39 -14.40 7.90 4.97
N GLN A 40 -14.26 6.65 4.51
CA GLN A 40 -14.79 6.12 3.25
C GLN A 40 -14.51 6.97 1.98
N THR A 41 -13.69 8.02 2.07
CA THR A 41 -13.27 8.86 0.95
C THR A 41 -11.77 8.73 0.70
N TRP A 42 -11.37 8.90 -0.55
CA TRP A 42 -9.98 8.87 -0.98
C TRP A 42 -9.38 10.25 -0.81
N LEU A 43 -8.44 10.36 0.10
CA LEU A 43 -7.82 11.64 0.44
C LEU A 43 -6.40 11.71 -0.10
N PRO A 44 -6.01 12.84 -0.72
CA PRO A 44 -4.65 13.06 -1.16
C PRO A 44 -3.69 13.11 0.04
N VAL A 45 -2.45 12.66 -0.18
CA VAL A 45 -1.43 12.60 0.86
C VAL A 45 -0.51 13.82 0.80
N CYS A 46 -0.37 14.46 1.95
CA CYS A 46 0.51 15.59 2.22
C CYS A 46 2.00 15.26 2.02
N TYR A 47 2.77 16.16 1.40
CA TYR A 47 4.21 15.96 1.13
C TYR A 47 5.10 16.10 2.38
N GLU A 48 4.59 16.70 3.45
CA GLU A 48 5.32 16.93 4.69
C GLU A 48 5.80 15.62 5.31
N ARG A 49 7.07 15.60 5.72
CA ARG A 49 7.74 14.44 6.33
C ARG A 49 7.86 13.21 5.41
N TRP A 50 7.60 13.37 4.10
CA TRP A 50 7.83 12.32 3.14
C TRP A 50 9.32 11.96 2.99
N ASN A 51 9.63 10.68 2.81
CA ASN A 51 10.98 10.21 2.50
C ASN A 51 10.97 9.00 1.55
N THR A 52 12.12 8.70 0.95
CA THR A 52 12.30 7.63 -0.05
C THR A 52 11.99 6.24 0.51
N SER A 53 12.33 6.00 1.79
CA SER A 53 12.09 4.71 2.45
C SER A 53 10.60 4.43 2.59
N LEU A 54 9.81 5.43 3.03
CA LEU A 54 8.36 5.34 3.11
C LEU A 54 7.74 5.10 1.73
N GLY A 55 8.17 5.81 0.71
CA GLY A 55 7.66 5.59 -0.65
C GLY A 55 7.97 4.21 -1.20
N THR A 56 9.13 3.64 -0.84
CA THR A 56 9.44 2.25 -1.19
C THR A 56 8.52 1.26 -0.48
N LEU A 57 8.18 1.51 0.79
CA LEU A 57 7.21 0.68 1.53
C LEU A 57 5.81 0.75 0.91
N VAL A 58 5.33 1.96 0.55
CA VAL A 58 4.03 2.13 -0.12
C VAL A 58 4.00 1.43 -1.48
N CYS A 59 5.05 1.57 -2.30
CA CYS A 59 5.13 0.86 -3.57
C CYS A 59 5.10 -0.67 -3.38
N ARG A 60 5.77 -1.20 -2.36
CA ARG A 60 5.74 -2.63 -2.02
C ARG A 60 4.37 -3.09 -1.55
N GLN A 61 3.67 -2.26 -0.78
CA GLN A 61 2.29 -2.53 -0.37
C GLN A 61 1.34 -2.63 -1.57
N LEU A 62 1.60 -1.85 -2.62
CA LEU A 62 0.88 -1.88 -3.89
C LEU A 62 1.36 -2.99 -4.85
N GLY A 63 2.28 -3.87 -4.42
CA GLY A 63 2.78 -5.00 -5.21
C GLY A 63 3.97 -4.69 -6.14
N HIS A 64 4.50 -3.47 -6.10
CA HIS A 64 5.69 -3.09 -6.87
C HIS A 64 6.98 -3.40 -6.13
N LEU A 65 8.07 -3.58 -6.89
CA LEU A 65 9.37 -3.90 -6.31
C LEU A 65 10.01 -2.77 -5.49
N ARG A 66 9.93 -1.56 -6.02
CA ARG A 66 10.60 -0.37 -5.48
C ARG A 66 9.95 0.91 -6.00
N LEU A 67 10.27 2.00 -5.32
CA LEU A 67 10.02 3.35 -5.80
C LEU A 67 11.01 3.69 -6.94
N THR A 68 10.51 4.30 -8.01
CA THR A 68 11.36 4.85 -9.08
C THR A 68 11.51 6.36 -8.97
N LYS A 69 10.43 7.05 -8.62
CA LYS A 69 10.43 8.51 -8.49
C LYS A 69 9.40 8.96 -7.47
N HIS A 70 9.70 10.04 -6.75
CA HIS A 70 8.71 10.77 -5.98
C HIS A 70 8.93 12.27 -6.11
N LYS A 71 7.85 13.06 -6.00
CA LYS A 71 7.92 14.53 -5.99
C LYS A 71 6.74 15.13 -5.22
N GLY A 72 6.96 16.29 -4.61
CA GLY A 72 5.87 17.14 -4.12
C GLY A 72 5.29 17.96 -5.27
N VAL A 73 3.98 17.92 -5.43
CA VAL A 73 3.21 18.66 -6.44
C VAL A 73 2.37 19.72 -5.74
N ASN A 74 2.34 20.95 -6.25
CA ASN A 74 1.53 22.00 -5.64
C ASN A 74 0.04 21.76 -5.92
N LEU A 75 -0.80 22.06 -4.94
CA LEU A 75 -2.25 21.95 -5.07
C LEU A 75 -2.81 22.81 -6.21
N THR A 76 -2.20 23.96 -6.47
CA THR A 76 -2.57 24.88 -7.55
C THR A 76 -2.39 24.29 -8.94
N ASP A 77 -1.43 23.37 -9.11
CA ASP A 77 -1.03 22.86 -10.42
C ASP A 77 -1.91 21.69 -10.90
N ILE A 78 -2.71 21.12 -9.99
CA ILE A 78 -3.55 19.95 -10.25
C ILE A 78 -4.91 20.36 -10.84
N GLY A 79 -5.37 21.58 -10.57
CA GLY A 79 -6.66 22.08 -11.05
C GLY A 79 -7.89 21.41 -10.43
N GLN A 80 -7.71 20.55 -9.42
CA GLN A 80 -8.79 19.92 -8.65
C GLN A 80 -8.93 20.57 -7.27
N SER A 81 -10.17 20.78 -6.83
CA SER A 81 -10.45 21.27 -5.49
C SER A 81 -10.64 20.09 -4.54
N TYR A 82 -9.69 19.88 -3.63
CA TYR A 82 -9.79 18.88 -2.58
C TYR A 82 -10.52 19.47 -1.38
N THR A 83 -11.84 19.29 -1.32
CA THR A 83 -12.68 19.81 -0.23
C THR A 83 -12.74 18.88 0.98
N ASP A 84 -12.52 17.58 0.76
CA ASP A 84 -12.72 16.55 1.80
C ASP A 84 -11.54 16.46 2.78
N GLY A 85 -10.43 17.14 2.48
CA GLY A 85 -9.23 17.20 3.29
C GLY A 85 -8.08 16.35 2.76
N PHE A 86 -7.15 16.01 3.65
CA PHE A 86 -5.86 15.41 3.33
C PHE A 86 -5.45 14.39 4.39
N VAL A 87 -4.44 13.59 4.07
CA VAL A 87 -3.81 12.66 5.01
C VAL A 87 -2.33 13.01 5.17
N GLN A 88 -1.85 13.06 6.41
CA GLN A 88 -0.48 13.41 6.74
C GLN A 88 0.20 12.32 7.58
N ILE A 89 1.52 12.20 7.42
CA ILE A 89 2.37 11.30 8.22
C ILE A 89 2.46 11.84 9.66
N THR A 90 2.20 10.98 10.65
CA THR A 90 2.38 11.26 12.08
C THR A 90 3.87 11.32 12.46
N SER A 91 4.20 11.86 13.63
CA SER A 91 5.60 11.92 14.09
C SER A 91 6.17 10.56 14.55
N GLU A 92 5.34 9.56 14.78
CA GLU A 92 5.76 8.24 15.29
C GLU A 92 6.20 7.30 14.15
N HIS A 93 7.49 7.34 13.83
CA HIS A 93 8.08 6.55 12.74
C HIS A 93 8.42 5.09 13.13
N ARG A 94 7.87 4.56 14.23
CA ARG A 94 8.23 3.23 14.77
C ARG A 94 7.13 2.15 14.63
N GLY A 95 6.02 2.47 13.97
CA GLY A 95 4.87 1.55 13.81
C GLY A 95 4.70 0.97 12.40
N LYS A 96 3.76 0.03 12.27
CA LYS A 96 3.27 -0.50 10.99
C LYS A 96 2.64 0.63 10.14
N LEU A 97 2.62 0.47 8.81
CA LEU A 97 2.24 1.53 7.85
C LEU A 97 0.84 2.11 8.12
N GLU A 98 -0.08 1.29 8.62
CA GLU A 98 -1.46 1.63 9.00
C GLU A 98 -1.57 2.72 10.09
N HIS A 99 -0.60 2.82 11.01
CA HIS A 99 -0.64 3.78 12.12
C HIS A 99 0.04 5.12 11.79
N LEU A 100 0.66 5.24 10.61
CA LEU A 100 1.38 6.45 10.22
C LEU A 100 0.46 7.57 9.73
N TRP A 101 -0.81 7.27 9.41
CA TRP A 101 -1.68 8.17 8.67
C TRP A 101 -2.69 8.88 9.56
N GLN A 102 -2.75 10.20 9.46
CA GLN A 102 -3.69 11.05 10.20
C GLN A 102 -4.44 11.99 9.26
N TYR A 103 -5.74 12.16 9.49
CA TYR A 103 -6.55 13.17 8.80
C TYR A 103 -6.09 14.61 9.10
N ARG A 104 -6.14 15.47 8.08
CA ARG A 104 -5.88 16.91 8.16
C ARG A 104 -6.82 17.68 7.25
N GLY A 105 -7.17 18.90 7.67
CA GLY A 105 -7.93 19.83 6.82
C GLY A 105 -7.10 20.46 5.69
N SER A 106 -5.77 20.56 5.86
CA SER A 106 -4.85 21.13 4.86
C SER A 106 -3.41 20.65 5.05
N CYS A 107 -2.60 20.74 3.99
CA CYS A 107 -1.15 20.52 4.05
C CYS A 107 -0.42 21.86 4.27
N SER A 108 0.50 21.92 5.23
CA SER A 108 1.22 23.15 5.62
C SER A 108 2.07 23.77 4.50
N THR A 109 2.60 22.94 3.60
CA THR A 109 3.42 23.31 2.44
C THR A 109 2.61 23.55 1.18
N GLY A 110 1.30 23.26 1.21
CA GLY A 110 0.44 23.30 0.03
C GLY A 110 0.83 22.28 -1.05
N LYS A 111 1.59 21.24 -0.70
CA LYS A 111 2.06 20.20 -1.61
C LYS A 111 1.55 18.82 -1.21
N ILE A 112 1.23 18.02 -2.21
CA ILE A 112 0.87 16.62 -2.07
C ILE A 112 1.86 15.72 -2.81
N ILE A 113 1.91 14.45 -2.44
CA ILE A 113 2.90 13.52 -2.96
C ILE A 113 2.44 12.84 -4.25
N ALA A 114 3.29 12.89 -5.28
CA ALA A 114 3.21 12.05 -6.46
C ALA A 114 4.31 10.97 -6.42
N LEU A 115 3.94 9.73 -6.72
CA LEU A 115 4.82 8.55 -6.69
C LEU A 115 4.77 7.80 -8.00
N LYS A 116 5.93 7.43 -8.50
CA LYS A 116 6.07 6.43 -9.55
C LYS A 116 6.75 5.20 -8.96
N CYS A 117 6.06 4.06 -9.02
CA CYS A 117 6.62 2.78 -8.64
C CYS A 117 7.27 2.11 -9.87
N PHE A 118 7.98 1.01 -9.66
CA PHE A 118 8.61 0.26 -10.75
C PHE A 118 7.55 -0.56 -11.50
N ASP A 119 7.53 -0.49 -12.83
CA ASP A 119 6.43 -1.02 -13.67
C ASP A 119 6.34 -2.56 -13.71
N THR A 120 7.33 -3.28 -13.16
CA THR A 120 7.17 -4.72 -12.90
C THR A 120 6.55 -4.94 -11.52
N ILE A 121 5.25 -5.22 -11.54
CA ILE A 121 4.56 -5.92 -10.45
C ILE A 121 5.15 -7.33 -10.42
N ARG A 122 5.47 -7.86 -9.24
CA ARG A 122 5.84 -9.27 -9.11
C ARG A 122 4.57 -10.08 -8.90
N PRO A 123 4.04 -10.77 -9.92
CA PRO A 123 2.96 -11.71 -9.70
C PRO A 123 3.49 -12.83 -8.79
N VAL A 124 2.73 -13.14 -7.74
CA VAL A 124 2.87 -14.42 -7.05
C VAL A 124 2.12 -15.43 -7.91
N CYS A 125 2.84 -16.45 -8.39
CA CYS A 125 2.22 -17.57 -9.09
C CYS A 125 1.53 -18.47 -8.06
N LEU A 126 0.20 -18.42 -7.98
CA LEU A 126 -0.57 -19.39 -7.22
C LEU A 126 -0.80 -20.65 -8.07
N PRO A 127 -0.75 -21.86 -7.47
CA PRO A 127 -1.18 -23.07 -8.15
C PRO A 127 -2.66 -22.96 -8.54
N GLN A 128 -3.07 -23.68 -9.60
CA GLN A 128 -4.49 -23.74 -9.97
C GLN A 128 -5.32 -24.33 -8.83
N TYR A 129 -6.57 -23.89 -8.69
CA TYR A 129 -7.48 -24.31 -7.62
C TYR A 129 -7.62 -25.85 -7.51
N ASN A 130 -7.62 -26.55 -8.64
CA ASN A 130 -7.73 -28.02 -8.70
C ASN A 130 -6.37 -28.72 -8.85
N HIS A 131 -5.26 -28.03 -8.59
CA HIS A 131 -3.96 -28.68 -8.59
C HIS A 131 -3.79 -29.48 -7.30
N GLU A 132 -3.89 -30.81 -7.41
CA GLU A 132 -3.59 -31.70 -6.29
C GLU A 132 -2.08 -31.63 -5.99
N LEU A 133 -1.73 -30.95 -4.90
CA LEU A 133 -0.38 -30.95 -4.37
C LEU A 133 -0.17 -32.31 -3.66
N PRO A 134 0.78 -33.15 -4.12
CA PRO A 134 1.01 -34.44 -3.49
C PRO A 134 1.36 -34.28 -2.01
N GLY A 135 0.85 -35.17 -1.16
CA GLY A 135 1.11 -35.15 0.27
C GLY A 135 2.62 -35.20 0.55
N GLY A 136 3.11 -34.28 1.38
CA GLY A 136 4.55 -34.12 1.65
C GLY A 136 5.26 -33.08 0.78
N THR A 137 4.57 -32.45 -0.18
CA THR A 137 5.09 -31.28 -0.89
C THR A 137 5.35 -30.13 0.07
N LEU A 138 6.60 -29.68 0.14
CA LEU A 138 7.00 -28.50 0.90
C LEU A 138 6.38 -27.25 0.25
N CYS A 139 5.36 -26.69 0.89
CA CYS A 139 4.67 -25.49 0.41
C CYS A 139 5.15 -24.25 1.18
N TRP A 140 5.41 -23.17 0.46
CA TRP A 140 5.72 -21.87 1.04
C TRP A 140 4.53 -20.95 0.85
N ILE A 141 4.00 -20.42 1.93
CA ILE A 141 2.92 -19.44 1.89
C ILE A 141 3.56 -18.09 1.57
N SER A 142 3.31 -17.55 0.39
CA SER A 142 3.65 -16.16 0.08
C SER A 142 2.52 -15.25 0.55
N GLY A 143 2.73 -14.55 1.66
CA GLY A 143 1.77 -13.61 2.20
C GLY A 143 2.31 -12.95 3.46
N TRP A 144 1.80 -11.77 3.79
CA TRP A 144 2.07 -11.12 5.08
C TRP A 144 0.88 -11.41 6.02
N GLY A 145 1.13 -11.99 7.19
CA GLY A 145 0.08 -12.37 8.15
C GLY A 145 0.65 -13.24 9.27
N TYR A 146 -0.11 -13.36 10.37
CA TYR A 146 0.24 -14.26 11.48
C TYR A 146 -0.20 -15.67 11.12
N THR A 147 0.68 -16.65 11.25
CA THR A 147 0.36 -18.07 11.01
C THR A 147 -0.29 -18.74 12.22
N GLN A 148 -0.50 -18.02 13.32
CA GLN A 148 -1.07 -18.55 14.56
C GLN A 148 -2.00 -17.51 15.21
N PRO A 149 -3.19 -17.90 15.70
CA PRO A 149 -3.91 -17.13 16.70
C PRO A 149 -3.13 -17.22 18.02
N ASP A 150 -2.94 -16.07 18.68
CA ASP A 150 -2.10 -15.81 19.85
C ASP A 150 -1.63 -17.00 20.70
N GLU A 151 -0.29 -17.14 20.83
CA GLU A 151 0.39 -17.22 22.13
C GLU A 151 1.91 -16.95 21.96
N GLY A 152 2.30 -15.69 22.16
CA GLY A 152 3.58 -15.31 22.79
C GLY A 152 4.91 -15.78 22.18
N LYS A 153 5.28 -15.31 20.97
CA LYS A 153 6.66 -14.89 20.61
C LYS A 153 6.75 -14.44 19.15
N SER A 154 6.75 -13.13 18.94
CA SER A 154 7.00 -12.52 17.63
C SER A 154 8.46 -12.72 17.23
N THR A 155 8.72 -13.69 16.34
CA THR A 155 9.96 -13.74 15.56
C THR A 155 9.65 -13.28 14.15
N HIS A 156 10.28 -12.18 13.75
CA HIS A 156 10.23 -11.70 12.37
C HIS A 156 11.07 -12.64 11.50
N THR A 157 10.43 -13.64 10.91
CA THR A 157 11.06 -14.45 9.87
C THR A 157 10.80 -13.78 8.52
N LEU A 158 11.85 -13.28 7.89
CA LEU A 158 11.84 -13.00 6.45
C LEU A 158 11.89 -14.36 5.73
N LEU A 159 10.86 -14.69 4.96
CA LEU A 159 10.89 -15.71 3.92
C LEU A 159 10.64 -15.03 2.57
#